data_AF-A0A971EHP1-F1
#
_entry.id   AF-A0A971EHP1-F1
#
_cell.length_a   1.000
_cell.length_b   1.000
_cell.length_c   1.000
_cell.angle_alpha   90.00
_cell.angle_beta   90.00
_cell.angle_gamma   90.00
#
_symmetry.space_group_name_H-M   'P 1'
#
loop_
_entity.id
_entity.type
_entity.pdbx_description
1 polymer ?
#
loop_
_entity_poly.entity_id
_entity_poly.type
_entity_poly.pdbx_seq_one_letter_code
_entity_poly.pdbx_strand_id
1 'polypeptide(L)'
;MKNRHDYLRNKIRGLKEVSLDFHQAAPSYLEAVIARGDRRLAPVIHRAFTRGCKFDGWREYFRLEAWLEAFAAAGVDPDFYARRARGYEEVFPWDFIDTGVDKEYLLLEHTRSRQELPTLDCRYEACSGCGICPSFGVSVELRGEDDFAPASRV
;
A
#
# COMPACT_ATOMS: atom_id res chain seq x y z
N MET A 1 -5.47 -13.11 -12.46
CA MET A 1 -4.83 -11.79 -12.61
C MET A 1 -4.51 -11.43 -14.07
N LYS A 2 -3.78 -12.27 -14.84
CA LYS A 2 -3.51 -12.04 -16.29
C LYS A 2 -4.76 -11.67 -17.12
N ASN A 3 -5.87 -12.37 -16.92
CA ASN A 3 -7.12 -12.15 -17.67
C ASN A 3 -7.70 -10.72 -17.61
N ARG A 4 -7.48 -9.96 -16.53
CA ARG A 4 -8.02 -8.58 -16.42
C ARG A 4 -7.16 -7.56 -17.16
N HIS A 5 -5.85 -7.67 -17.06
CA HIS A 5 -4.93 -6.82 -17.83
C HIS A 5 -5.07 -7.10 -19.33
N ASP A 6 -5.20 -8.37 -19.71
CA ASP A 6 -5.40 -8.75 -21.11
C ASP A 6 -6.77 -8.27 -21.63
N TYR A 7 -7.82 -8.33 -20.80
CA TYR A 7 -9.13 -7.74 -21.13
C TYR A 7 -9.04 -6.23 -21.40
N LEU A 8 -8.40 -5.47 -20.51
CA LEU A 8 -8.24 -4.02 -20.67
C LEU A 8 -7.38 -3.68 -21.88
N ARG A 9 -6.26 -4.38 -22.07
CA ARG A 9 -5.39 -4.21 -23.23
C ARG A 9 -6.15 -4.46 -24.53
N ASN A 10 -6.99 -5.49 -24.57
CA ASN A 10 -7.82 -5.80 -25.74
C ASN A 10 -8.88 -4.72 -26.02
N LYS A 11 -9.50 -4.15 -24.98
CA LYS A 11 -10.50 -3.08 -25.13
C LYS A 11 -9.91 -1.75 -25.60
N ILE A 12 -8.69 -1.44 -25.18
CA ILE A 12 -8.06 -0.13 -25.38
C ILE A 12 -7.13 -0.13 -26.61
N ARG A 13 -6.81 -1.30 -27.18
CA ARG A 13 -5.95 -1.46 -28.37
C ARG A 13 -6.32 -0.57 -29.57
N GLY A 14 -7.58 -0.16 -29.70
CA GLY A 14 -8.06 0.72 -30.79
C GLY A 14 -7.91 2.22 -30.53
N LEU A 15 -7.58 2.64 -29.30
CA LEU A 15 -7.45 4.03 -28.91
C LEU A 15 -6.00 4.49 -29.08
N LYS A 16 -5.72 5.21 -30.17
CA LYS A 16 -4.36 5.64 -30.53
C LYS A 16 -3.72 6.60 -29.53
N GLU A 17 -4.52 7.28 -28.72
CA GLU A 17 -4.09 8.31 -27.78
C GLU A 17 -3.93 7.78 -26.35
N VAL A 18 -4.18 6.48 -26.12
CA VAL A 18 -4.12 5.88 -24.78
C VAL A 18 -3.02 4.83 -24.73
N SER A 19 -2.00 5.10 -23.91
CA SER A 19 -1.01 4.12 -23.50
C SER A 19 -1.42 3.46 -22.19
N LEU A 20 -1.20 2.15 -22.08
CA LEU A 20 -1.42 1.39 -20.85
C LEU A 20 -0.09 0.81 -20.38
N ASP A 21 0.31 1.20 -19.18
CA ASP A 21 1.38 0.57 -18.44
C ASP A 21 0.81 -0.17 -17.23
N PHE A 22 1.29 -1.39 -16.98
CA PHE A 22 0.87 -2.21 -15.85
C PHE A 22 2.10 -2.80 -15.17
N HIS A 23 2.12 -2.70 -13.83
CA HIS A 23 3.02 -3.52 -13.05
C HIS A 23 2.70 -5.02 -13.23
N GLN A 24 3.73 -5.85 -13.10
CA GLN A 24 3.57 -7.28 -13.23
C GLN A 24 2.88 -7.88 -12.02
N ALA A 25 1.82 -8.64 -12.27
CA ALA A 25 0.99 -9.20 -11.22
C ALA A 25 1.76 -10.13 -10.25
N ALA A 26 2.82 -10.80 -10.71
CA ALA A 26 3.53 -11.79 -9.91
C ALA A 26 4.47 -11.15 -8.85
N PRO A 27 5.37 -10.21 -9.19
CA PRO A 27 6.09 -9.42 -8.19
C PRO A 27 5.15 -8.69 -7.23
N SER A 28 4.11 -8.01 -7.73
CA SER A 28 3.15 -7.30 -6.87
C SER A 28 2.39 -8.23 -5.93
N TYR A 29 2.14 -9.48 -6.33
CA TYR A 29 1.58 -10.48 -5.43
C TYR A 29 2.54 -10.83 -4.29
N LEU A 30 3.83 -11.01 -4.58
CA LEU A 30 4.81 -11.29 -3.53
C LEU A 30 5.02 -10.09 -2.60
N GLU A 31 5.10 -8.87 -3.15
CA GLU A 31 5.14 -7.62 -2.38
C GLU A 31 3.93 -7.54 -1.44
N ALA A 32 2.75 -7.87 -1.95
CA ALA A 32 1.53 -7.91 -1.16
C ALA A 32 1.58 -8.91 -0.01
N VAL A 33 2.29 -10.04 -0.15
CA VAL A 33 2.49 -11.01 0.92
C VAL A 33 3.51 -10.49 1.94
N ILE A 34 4.69 -10.06 1.47
CA ILE A 34 5.81 -9.67 2.32
C ILE A 34 5.48 -8.40 3.13
N ALA A 35 4.88 -7.39 2.51
CA ALA A 35 4.52 -6.13 3.18
C ALA A 35 3.46 -6.32 4.29
N ARG A 36 2.69 -7.41 4.21
CA ARG A 36 1.69 -7.79 5.21
C ARG A 36 2.14 -8.95 6.12
N GLY A 37 3.38 -9.37 5.96
CA GLY A 37 3.94 -10.53 6.63
C GLY A 37 4.12 -10.33 8.12
N ASP A 38 4.20 -11.45 8.82
CA ASP A 38 4.65 -11.52 10.21
C ASP A 38 5.76 -12.56 10.34
N ARG A 39 6.12 -12.92 11.58
CA ARG A 39 7.19 -13.89 11.87
C ARG A 39 7.01 -15.23 11.18
N ARG A 40 5.78 -15.62 10.79
CA ARG A 40 5.51 -16.84 10.02
C ARG A 40 6.13 -16.81 8.62
N LEU A 41 6.43 -15.64 8.06
CA LEU A 41 7.13 -15.52 6.78
C LEU A 41 8.65 -15.72 6.89
N ALA A 42 9.24 -15.64 8.08
CA ALA A 42 10.68 -15.85 8.26
C ALA A 42 11.18 -17.18 7.67
N PRO A 43 10.57 -18.35 7.95
CA PRO A 43 10.97 -19.61 7.31
C PRO A 43 10.76 -19.62 5.80
N VAL A 44 9.74 -18.92 5.27
CA VAL A 44 9.51 -18.80 3.82
C VAL A 44 10.65 -18.04 3.17
N ILE A 45 10.99 -16.86 3.68
CA ILE A 45 12.05 -15.99 3.15
C ILE A 45 13.38 -16.72 3.18
N HIS A 46 13.71 -17.37 4.30
CA HIS A 46 14.93 -18.16 4.41
C HIS A 46 14.98 -19.29 3.38
N ARG A 47 13.89 -20.04 3.20
CA ARG A 47 13.81 -21.11 2.20
C ARG A 47 13.95 -20.58 0.77
N ALA A 48 13.24 -19.52 0.42
CA ALA A 48 13.36 -18.88 -0.90
C ALA A 48 14.80 -18.44 -1.17
N PHE A 49 15.47 -17.82 -0.18
CA PHE A 49 16.88 -17.45 -0.28
C PHE A 49 17.80 -18.66 -0.48
N THR A 50 17.62 -19.75 0.28
CA THR A 50 18.43 -20.97 0.11
C THR A 50 18.22 -21.64 -1.25
N ARG A 51 17.06 -21.44 -1.88
CA ARG A 51 16.76 -21.86 -3.26
C ARG A 51 17.29 -20.88 -4.32
N GLY A 52 17.99 -19.84 -3.90
CA GLY A 52 18.66 -18.87 -4.76
C GLY A 52 17.79 -17.66 -5.16
N CYS A 53 16.63 -17.43 -4.53
CA CYS A 53 15.82 -16.24 -4.80
C CYS A 53 16.60 -15.03 -4.27
N LYS A 54 17.12 -14.25 -5.21
CA LYS A 54 17.99 -13.09 -5.01
C LYS A 54 17.71 -12.12 -6.14
N PHE A 55 17.79 -10.83 -5.87
CA PHE A 55 17.50 -9.79 -6.86
C PHE A 55 16.07 -9.88 -7.42
N ASP A 56 15.10 -10.26 -6.61
CA ASP A 56 13.68 -10.38 -7.01
C ASP A 56 13.03 -9.04 -7.42
N GLY A 57 13.69 -7.90 -7.18
CA GLY A 57 13.28 -6.59 -7.68
C GLY A 57 13.59 -6.37 -9.17
N TRP A 58 14.40 -7.24 -9.79
CA TRP A 58 14.71 -7.22 -11.21
C TRP A 58 14.00 -8.37 -11.89
N ARG A 59 13.25 -8.03 -12.93
CA ARG A 59 12.33 -8.96 -13.60
C ARG A 59 13.03 -10.24 -14.09
N GLU A 60 14.26 -10.13 -14.56
CA GLU A 60 15.04 -11.22 -15.13
C GLU A 60 15.46 -12.26 -14.09
N TYR A 61 15.48 -11.89 -12.81
CA TYR A 61 15.89 -12.75 -11.71
C TYR A 61 14.72 -13.21 -10.83
N PHE A 62 13.52 -12.65 -11.04
CA PHE A 62 12.34 -12.98 -10.27
C PHE A 62 11.83 -14.40 -10.58
N ARG A 63 11.73 -15.24 -9.55
CA ARG A 63 11.36 -16.67 -9.68
C ARG A 63 10.17 -17.02 -8.79
N LEU A 64 8.97 -16.77 -9.28
CA LEU A 64 7.73 -16.99 -8.52
C LEU A 64 7.57 -18.44 -8.06
N GLU A 65 7.92 -19.40 -8.91
CA GLU A 65 7.76 -20.83 -8.65
C GLU A 65 8.56 -21.25 -7.41
N ALA A 66 9.81 -20.78 -7.29
CA ALA A 66 10.65 -21.03 -6.12
C ALA A 66 10.09 -20.41 -4.83
N TRP A 67 9.40 -19.26 -4.93
CA TRP A 67 8.67 -18.65 -3.82
C TRP A 67 7.46 -19.49 -3.41
N LEU A 68 6.64 -19.95 -4.37
CA LEU A 68 5.47 -20.79 -4.10
C LEU A 68 5.88 -22.13 -3.45
N GLU A 69 6.98 -22.74 -3.90
CA GLU A 69 7.56 -23.91 -3.24
C GLU A 69 8.01 -23.62 -1.80
N ALA A 70 8.61 -22.45 -1.55
CA ALA A 70 9.03 -22.04 -0.21
C ALA A 70 7.83 -21.83 0.73
N PHE A 71 6.73 -21.24 0.23
CA PHE A 71 5.47 -21.12 0.95
C PHE A 71 4.90 -22.49 1.31
N ALA A 72 4.78 -23.39 0.33
CA ALA A 72 4.27 -24.74 0.53
C ALA A 72 5.12 -25.53 1.54
N ALA A 73 6.45 -25.47 1.42
CA ALA A 73 7.38 -26.14 2.32
C ALA A 73 7.38 -25.58 3.76
N ALA A 74 6.95 -24.33 3.95
CA ALA A 74 6.77 -23.72 5.27
C ALA A 74 5.36 -23.91 5.83
N GLY A 75 4.42 -24.48 5.07
CA GLY A 75 3.02 -24.60 5.45
C GLY A 75 2.31 -23.25 5.59
N VAL A 76 2.76 -22.24 4.83
CA VAL A 76 2.20 -20.88 4.88
C VAL A 76 1.39 -20.64 3.61
N ASP A 77 0.12 -20.30 3.77
CA ASP A 77 -0.71 -19.85 2.67
C ASP A 77 -0.42 -18.37 2.35
N PRO A 78 0.14 -18.04 1.16
CA PRO A 78 0.36 -16.64 0.77
C PRO A 78 -0.95 -15.85 0.58
N ASP A 79 -2.07 -16.51 0.27
CA ASP A 79 -3.35 -15.81 0.04
C ASP A 79 -3.98 -15.23 1.29
N PHE A 80 -3.67 -15.82 2.45
CA PHE A 80 -3.97 -15.24 3.75
C PHE A 80 -3.48 -13.78 3.84
N TYR A 81 -2.31 -13.48 3.26
CA TYR A 81 -1.72 -12.14 3.30
C TYR A 81 -2.20 -11.26 2.14
N ALA A 82 -2.23 -11.81 0.92
CA ALA A 82 -2.42 -11.00 -0.29
C ALA A 82 -3.89 -10.77 -0.68
N ARG A 83 -4.82 -11.66 -0.30
CA ARG A 83 -6.20 -11.66 -0.85
C ARG A 83 -7.32 -11.59 0.19
N ARG A 84 -7.00 -11.83 1.46
CA ARG A 84 -8.00 -11.81 2.53
C ARG A 84 -8.53 -10.39 2.78
N ALA A 85 -9.84 -10.26 2.93
CA ALA A 85 -10.45 -9.03 3.43
C ALA A 85 -10.03 -8.80 4.90
N ARG A 86 -9.73 -7.55 5.24
CA ARG A 86 -9.20 -7.16 6.55
C ARG A 86 -10.16 -6.21 7.24
N GLY A 87 -10.37 -6.45 8.53
CA GLY A 87 -11.20 -5.59 9.38
C GLY A 87 -10.36 -4.48 9.99
N TYR A 88 -11.00 -3.42 10.49
CA TYR A 88 -10.27 -2.33 11.13
C TYR A 88 -9.80 -2.64 12.56
N GLU A 89 -10.41 -3.65 13.19
CA GLU A 89 -10.09 -4.10 14.55
C GLU A 89 -8.86 -5.02 14.62
N GLU A 90 -8.27 -5.38 13.49
CA GLU A 90 -7.08 -6.22 13.50
C GLU A 90 -5.81 -5.40 13.73
N VAL A 91 -4.80 -6.06 14.30
CA VAL A 91 -3.46 -5.50 14.41
C VAL A 91 -2.79 -5.58 13.05
N PHE A 92 -2.48 -4.43 12.46
CA PHE A 92 -1.79 -4.36 11.19
C PHE A 92 -0.28 -4.52 11.39
N PRO A 93 0.44 -5.13 10.43
CA PRO A 93 1.88 -5.33 10.53
C PRO A 93 2.66 -4.01 10.51
N TRP A 94 2.04 -2.88 10.16
CA TRP A 94 2.64 -1.54 10.20
C TRP A 94 2.14 -0.69 11.38
N ASP A 95 1.31 -1.22 12.29
CA ASP A 95 0.79 -0.45 13.43
C ASP A 95 1.90 0.03 14.38
N PHE A 96 3.10 -0.56 14.33
CA PHE A 96 4.25 -0.12 15.11
C PHE A 96 4.99 1.08 14.48
N ILE A 97 4.64 1.46 13.26
CA ILE A 97 5.27 2.57 12.53
C ILE A 97 4.52 3.84 12.89
N ASP A 98 5.19 4.72 13.63
CA ASP A 98 4.67 6.04 13.93
C ASP A 98 5.13 7.05 12.87
N THR A 99 4.17 7.60 12.12
CA THR A 99 4.38 8.69 11.17
C THR A 99 3.90 10.04 11.71
N GLY A 100 3.37 10.06 12.94
CA GLY A 100 2.64 11.17 13.55
C GLY A 100 1.22 11.37 13.00
N VAL A 101 0.76 10.48 12.12
CA VAL A 101 -0.64 10.45 11.66
C VAL A 101 -1.44 9.48 12.50
N ASP A 102 -2.58 9.93 13.02
CA ASP A 102 -3.44 9.09 13.88
C ASP A 102 -4.02 7.90 13.09
N LYS A 103 -4.05 6.72 13.72
CA LYS A 103 -4.61 5.51 13.11
C LYS A 103 -6.10 5.70 12.80
N GLU A 104 -6.83 6.34 13.70
CA GLU A 104 -8.24 6.69 13.58
C GLU A 104 -8.50 7.56 12.34
N TYR A 105 -7.60 8.52 12.06
CA TYR A 105 -7.67 9.33 10.85
C TYR A 105 -7.47 8.47 9.59
N LEU A 106 -6.50 7.57 9.56
CA LEU A 106 -6.28 6.68 8.41
C LEU A 106 -7.49 5.76 8.15
N LEU A 107 -8.16 5.26 9.20
CA LEU A 107 -9.37 4.47 9.09
C LEU A 107 -10.56 5.29 8.55
N LEU A 108 -10.68 6.54 9.00
CA LEU A 108 -11.67 7.49 8.50
C LEU A 108 -11.44 7.78 7.02
N GLU A 109 -10.21 8.08 6.61
CA GLU A 109 -9.84 8.35 5.21
C GLU A 109 -10.09 7.14 4.31
N HIS A 110 -9.76 5.93 4.77
CA HIS A 110 -10.09 4.72 4.03
C HIS A 110 -11.61 4.58 3.85
N THR A 111 -12.41 4.86 4.88
CA THR A 111 -13.88 4.82 4.80
C THR A 111 -14.43 5.88 3.83
N ARG A 112 -13.93 7.12 3.89
CA ARG A 112 -14.30 8.21 2.96
C ARG A 112 -13.96 7.85 1.52
N SER A 113 -12.78 7.26 1.28
CA SER A 113 -12.38 6.83 -0.07
C SER A 113 -13.28 5.74 -0.64
N ARG A 114 -13.83 4.86 0.20
CA ARG A 114 -14.85 3.86 -0.20
C ARG A 114 -16.20 4.50 -0.55
N GLN A 115 -16.45 5.71 -0.06
CA GLN A 115 -17.65 6.51 -0.34
C GLN A 115 -17.42 7.54 -1.44
N GLU A 116 -16.23 7.56 -2.07
CA GLU A 116 -15.86 8.53 -3.10
C GLU A 116 -15.88 9.99 -2.59
N LEU A 117 -15.71 10.18 -1.27
CA LEU A 117 -15.68 11.49 -0.64
C LEU A 117 -14.23 12.03 -0.62
N PRO A 118 -13.97 13.21 -1.20
CA PRO A 118 -12.64 13.80 -1.18
C PRO A 118 -12.34 14.39 0.19
N THR A 119 -11.07 14.40 0.57
CA THR A 119 -10.60 15.12 1.76
C THR A 119 -10.10 16.48 1.34
N LEU A 120 -10.63 17.52 2.01
CA LEU A 120 -10.35 18.90 1.67
C LEU A 120 -8.96 19.30 2.14
N ASP A 121 -8.43 20.33 1.49
CA ASP A 121 -7.09 20.83 1.77
C ASP A 121 -7.08 21.67 3.05
N CYS A 122 -6.57 21.10 4.14
CA CYS A 122 -6.47 21.75 5.45
C CYS A 122 -5.58 23.01 5.48
N ARG A 123 -4.91 23.36 4.38
CA ARG A 123 -4.18 24.63 4.21
C ARG A 123 -5.10 25.81 3.95
N TYR A 124 -6.26 25.56 3.35
CA TYR A 124 -7.25 26.58 2.96
C TYR A 124 -8.60 26.37 3.65
N GLU A 125 -8.92 25.12 3.97
CA GLU A 125 -10.16 24.68 4.61
C GLU A 125 -9.92 24.31 6.08
N ALA A 126 -10.95 23.81 6.75
CA ALA A 126 -10.84 23.32 8.12
C ALA A 126 -9.84 22.15 8.25
N CYS A 127 -9.22 22.05 9.44
CA CYS A 127 -8.31 20.96 9.78
C CYS A 127 -8.97 19.59 9.56
N SER A 128 -8.29 18.68 8.86
CA SER A 128 -8.79 17.32 8.61
C SER A 128 -8.60 16.37 9.81
N GLY A 129 -7.87 16.80 10.84
CA GLY A 129 -7.67 16.03 12.07
C GLY A 129 -6.69 14.85 11.91
N CYS A 130 -5.62 15.01 11.14
CA CYS A 130 -4.64 13.95 10.93
C CYS A 130 -3.68 13.69 12.11
N GLY A 131 -3.70 14.53 13.15
CA GLY A 131 -2.82 14.39 14.34
C GLY A 131 -1.45 15.06 14.22
N ILE A 132 -0.92 15.31 13.03
CA ILE A 132 0.47 15.81 12.85
C ILE A 132 0.71 17.15 13.57
N CYS A 133 -0.09 18.18 13.26
CA CYS A 133 0.10 19.53 13.81
C CYS A 133 0.10 19.56 15.35
N PRO A 134 -0.91 18.99 16.04
CA PRO A 134 -0.91 18.96 17.51
C PRO A 134 0.19 18.06 18.09
N SER A 135 0.46 16.89 17.50
CA SER A 135 1.47 15.94 18.02
C SER A 135 2.89 16.49 17.96
N PHE A 136 3.23 17.26 16.92
CA PHE A 136 4.56 17.87 16.78
C PHE A 136 4.62 19.33 17.22
N GLY A 137 3.50 19.95 17.60
CA GLY A 137 3.45 21.36 17.95
C GLY A 137 3.82 22.29 16.78
N VAL A 138 3.44 21.90 15.56
CA VAL A 138 3.76 22.63 14.32
C VAL A 138 2.51 23.26 13.72
N SER A 139 2.70 24.32 12.94
CA SER A 139 1.66 24.99 12.17
C SER A 139 1.97 24.96 10.67
N VAL A 140 0.93 24.99 9.85
CA VAL A 140 1.06 25.12 8.40
C VAL A 140 1.53 26.53 8.05
N GLU A 141 2.71 26.65 7.43
CA GLU A 141 3.21 27.89 6.85
C GLU A 141 3.23 27.78 5.31
N LEU A 142 2.46 28.64 4.64
CA LEU A 142 2.49 28.78 3.18
C LEU A 142 3.49 29.87 2.80
N ARG A 143 4.56 29.52 2.07
CA ARG A 143 5.53 30.52 1.58
C ARG A 143 5.18 30.93 0.15
N GLY A 144 4.88 32.22 -0.08
CA GLY A 144 4.77 32.79 -1.43
C GLY A 144 3.60 33.75 -1.68
N GLU A 145 2.62 33.87 -0.78
CA GLU A 145 1.50 34.83 -0.89
C GLU A 145 1.19 35.41 0.51
N ASP A 146 0.62 36.63 0.53
CA ASP A 146 0.34 37.43 1.72
C ASP A 146 -0.49 36.65 2.78
N ASP A 147 0.24 36.24 3.83
CA ASP A 147 -0.16 36.04 5.23
C ASP A 147 -1.31 35.08 5.61
N PHE A 148 -0.86 33.90 6.06
CA PHE A 148 -1.48 32.88 6.93
C PHE A 148 -2.55 31.96 6.32
N ALA A 149 -2.32 30.64 6.42
CA ALA A 149 -3.39 29.64 6.41
C ALA A 149 -4.40 30.00 7.52
N PRO A 150 -5.72 29.94 7.28
CA PRO A 150 -6.72 30.30 8.28
C PRO A 150 -6.44 29.55 9.57
N ALA A 151 -6.30 30.31 10.67
CA ALA A 151 -5.91 29.78 11.96
C ALA A 151 -6.70 28.50 12.27
N SER A 152 -5.96 27.42 12.55
CA SER A 152 -6.49 26.11 12.86
C SER A 152 -7.49 26.21 14.01
N ARG A 153 -8.79 26.22 13.68
CA ARG A 153 -9.84 25.94 14.66
C ARG A 153 -9.84 24.43 14.85
N VAL A 154 -9.06 23.99 15.83
CA VAL A 154 -9.33 22.72 16.54
C VAL A 154 -10.50 22.97 17.48
#